data_AF-A0A0D2ST13-F1
#
_entry.id   AF-A0A0D2ST13-F1
#
_cell.length_a   1.000
_cell.length_b   1.000
_cell.length_c   1.000
_cell.angle_alpha   90.00
_cell.angle_beta   90.00
_cell.angle_gamma   90.00
#
_symmetry.space_group_name_H-M   'P 1'
#
loop_
_entity.id
_entity.type
_entity.pdbx_description
1 polymer ?
#
loop_
_entity_poly.entity_id
_entity_poly.type
_entity_poly.pdbx_seq_one_letter_code
_entity_poly.pdbx_strand_id
1 'polypeptide(L)'
;MVKRLDYGAFMEKFSLQLSPSQHQLPLSGLTFAVKDIFDIEGYVTGFGNPDWAKTHSAATSTAPAVMDLLTAGATCLGKTAMDEMAYCMYGVNKHYGTPTNPCAPDRVPGGSSSGSAVAVAAKLVDFSLGTDTGASVRVPASYCGILGFRPSLGAVSTVGVLPMSQSYDTVGWLARDPMILNRIGRVLLHLPDVDPIKPSQIIIAEDCFRLSTIPSDRTVQVLVKSIEKLFGGK
;
A
#
# COMPACT_ATOMS: atom_id res chain seq x y z
N MET A 1 -8.24 26.89 -4.25
CA MET A 1 -8.25 25.72 -3.35
C MET A 1 -7.04 25.79 -2.44
N VAL A 2 -7.23 25.70 -1.13
CA VAL A 2 -6.11 25.58 -0.18
C VAL A 2 -5.46 24.22 -0.40
N LYS A 3 -4.19 24.20 -0.84
CA LYS A 3 -3.44 22.95 -1.02
C LYS A 3 -3.18 22.39 0.39
N ARG A 4 -3.87 21.31 0.78
CA ARG A 4 -3.59 20.64 2.05
C ARG A 4 -2.13 20.20 2.04
N LEU A 5 -1.38 20.49 3.10
CA LEU A 5 0.05 20.18 3.20
C LEU A 5 0.34 18.68 3.04
N ASP A 6 -0.65 17.84 3.32
CA ASP A 6 -0.58 16.37 3.20
C ASP A 6 -1.30 15.81 1.97
N TYR A 7 -1.66 16.65 1.00
CA TYR A 7 -2.37 16.24 -0.22
C TYR A 7 -3.73 15.57 0.05
N GLY A 8 -4.28 15.69 1.27
CA GLY A 8 -5.49 14.96 1.68
C GLY A 8 -5.26 13.46 1.89
N ALA A 9 -4.02 13.02 2.07
CA ALA A 9 -3.67 11.60 2.18
C ALA A 9 -4.15 10.96 3.50
N PHE A 10 -4.28 11.74 4.58
CA PHE A 10 -4.61 11.25 5.91
C PHE A 10 -6.06 11.55 6.29
N MET A 11 -6.69 10.55 6.91
CA MET A 11 -7.97 10.68 7.62
C MET A 11 -7.74 11.14 9.05
N GLU A 12 -6.75 10.53 9.69
CA GLU A 12 -6.39 10.78 11.07
C GLU A 12 -4.86 10.62 11.19
N LYS A 13 -4.21 11.54 11.90
CA LYS A 13 -2.77 11.51 12.15
C LYS A 13 -2.51 11.27 13.62
N PHE A 14 -1.62 10.32 13.89
CA PHE A 14 -1.11 10.01 15.22
C PHE A 14 0.30 9.44 15.06
N SER A 15 1.07 9.34 16.14
CA SER A 15 2.36 8.66 16.12
C SER A 15 2.29 7.44 17.02
N LEU A 16 2.36 6.25 16.42
CA LEU A 16 2.37 4.98 17.14
C LEU A 16 3.67 4.25 16.87
N GLN A 17 4.43 4.00 17.93
CA GLN A 17 5.69 3.26 17.92
C GLN A 17 5.77 2.45 19.21
N LEU A 18 6.35 1.25 19.15
CA LEU A 18 6.71 0.51 20.35
C LEU A 18 7.99 1.09 20.97
N SER A 19 8.22 0.80 22.25
CA SER A 19 9.42 1.23 22.96
C SER A 19 10.70 0.88 22.18
N PRO A 20 11.69 1.80 22.11
CA PRO A 20 12.92 1.55 21.37
C PRO A 20 13.61 0.27 21.85
N SER A 21 13.94 -0.61 20.90
CA SER A 21 14.82 -1.76 21.17
C SER A 21 16.27 -1.30 21.31
N GLN A 22 17.05 -1.97 22.15
CA GLN A 22 18.50 -1.80 22.20
C GLN A 22 19.20 -2.37 20.95
N HIS A 23 18.52 -3.24 20.20
CA HIS A 23 19.01 -3.82 18.96
C HIS A 23 18.41 -3.11 17.75
N GLN A 24 19.21 -2.98 16.68
CA GLN A 24 18.74 -2.44 15.42
C GLN A 24 17.73 -3.40 14.78
N LEU A 25 16.48 -2.96 14.62
CA LEU A 25 15.40 -3.76 14.06
C LEU A 25 15.29 -3.56 12.54
N PRO A 26 14.67 -4.51 11.80
CA PRO A 26 14.64 -4.50 10.34
C PRO A 26 14.01 -3.28 9.70
N LEU A 27 13.18 -2.50 10.40
CA LEU A 27 12.53 -1.28 9.91
C LEU A 27 12.79 -0.05 10.79
N SER A 28 13.80 -0.11 11.68
CA SER A 28 14.17 1.02 12.54
C SER A 28 14.37 2.31 11.75
N GLY A 29 13.74 3.39 12.22
CA GLY A 29 13.82 4.73 11.63
C GLY A 29 12.91 4.95 10.42
N LEU A 30 12.18 3.93 9.96
CA LEU A 30 11.20 4.08 8.89
C LEU A 30 9.82 4.46 9.45
N THR A 31 9.11 5.27 8.68
CA THR A 31 7.75 5.72 8.96
C THR A 31 6.75 5.10 7.99
N PHE A 32 5.55 4.78 8.47
CA PHE A 32 4.49 4.27 7.62
C PHE A 32 3.12 4.80 7.98
N ALA A 33 2.16 4.61 7.08
CA ALA A 33 0.75 4.84 7.35
C ALA A 33 -0.07 3.61 6.95
N VAL A 34 -1.26 3.47 7.52
CA VAL A 34 -2.16 2.35 7.21
C VAL A 34 -3.44 2.87 6.59
N LYS A 35 -4.00 2.15 5.63
CA LYS A 35 -5.36 2.42 5.14
C LYS A 35 -6.37 2.41 6.29
N ASP A 36 -7.42 3.25 6.23
CA ASP A 36 -8.51 3.29 7.23
C ASP A 36 -9.45 2.05 7.20
N ILE A 37 -8.83 0.87 7.14
CA ILE A 37 -9.46 -0.45 7.14
C ILE A 37 -8.74 -1.41 8.11
N PHE A 38 -7.56 -1.02 8.61
CA PHE A 38 -6.79 -1.76 9.59
C PHE A 38 -7.13 -1.29 11.01
N ASP A 39 -7.40 -2.24 11.87
CA ASP A 39 -7.59 -2.03 13.30
C ASP A 39 -6.29 -1.58 13.97
N ILE A 40 -6.42 -0.56 14.80
CA ILE A 40 -5.39 -0.05 15.70
C ILE A 40 -6.07 0.14 17.05
N GLU A 41 -5.48 -0.44 18.08
CA GLU A 41 -6.04 -0.43 19.44
C GLU A 41 -6.34 1.00 19.88
N GLY A 42 -7.56 1.23 20.38
CA GLY A 42 -8.02 2.53 20.86
C GLY A 42 -8.54 3.47 19.77
N TYR A 43 -8.43 3.11 18.49
CA TYR A 43 -8.96 3.89 17.36
C TYR A 43 -10.16 3.18 16.71
N VAL A 44 -11.12 3.97 16.24
CA VAL A 44 -12.20 3.46 15.38
C VAL A 44 -11.63 3.22 13.98
N THR A 45 -11.93 2.07 13.39
CA THR A 45 -11.62 1.80 11.98
C THR A 45 -12.78 2.28 11.12
N GLY A 46 -12.57 3.36 10.37
CA GLY A 46 -13.65 4.14 9.77
C GLY A 46 -14.18 3.59 8.43
N PHE A 47 -13.43 2.69 7.79
CA PHE A 47 -13.79 2.08 6.50
C PHE A 47 -14.09 3.10 5.38
N GLY A 48 -13.56 4.32 5.50
CA GLY A 48 -13.87 5.42 4.59
C GLY A 48 -15.35 5.83 4.60
N ASN A 49 -16.12 5.52 5.65
CA ASN A 49 -17.54 5.90 5.78
C ASN A 49 -17.83 6.50 7.17
N PRO A 50 -18.38 7.72 7.27
CA PRO A 50 -18.62 8.37 8.57
C PRO A 50 -19.73 7.72 9.40
N ASP A 51 -20.73 7.09 8.78
CA ASP A 51 -21.83 6.45 9.50
C ASP A 51 -21.41 5.07 10.05
N TRP A 52 -20.54 4.36 9.32
CA TRP A 52 -19.82 3.20 9.84
C TRP A 52 -19.01 3.59 11.07
N ALA A 53 -18.18 4.63 10.98
CA ALA A 53 -17.36 5.08 12.10
C ALA A 53 -18.19 5.49 13.34
N LYS A 54 -19.36 6.12 13.16
CA LYS A 54 -20.26 6.51 14.27
C LYS A 54 -20.91 5.32 14.98
N THR A 55 -21.07 4.19 14.29
CA THR A 55 -21.82 3.03 14.80
C THR A 55 -20.91 1.93 15.36
N HIS A 56 -19.60 2.04 15.15
CA HIS A 56 -18.61 1.05 15.60
C HIS A 56 -17.74 1.62 16.71
N SER A 57 -17.41 0.79 17.68
CA SER A 57 -16.49 1.14 18.77
C SER A 57 -15.03 1.12 18.29
N ALA A 58 -14.16 1.73 19.08
CA ALA A 58 -12.72 1.59 18.89
C ALA A 58 -12.29 0.11 18.92
N ALA A 59 -11.28 -0.23 18.13
CA ALA A 59 -10.71 -1.57 18.14
C ALA A 59 -10.06 -1.88 19.48
N THR A 60 -10.23 -3.12 19.95
CA THR A 60 -9.64 -3.60 21.21
C THR A 60 -8.24 -4.19 21.03
N SER A 61 -7.77 -4.32 19.79
CA SER A 61 -6.43 -4.77 19.46
C SER A 61 -5.98 -4.17 18.12
N THR A 62 -4.66 -4.15 17.93
CA THR A 62 -4.06 -3.72 16.66
C THR A 62 -3.93 -4.93 15.72
N ALA A 63 -4.24 -4.75 14.44
CA ALA A 63 -4.14 -5.79 13.42
C ALA A 63 -2.72 -6.41 13.39
N PRO A 64 -2.54 -7.74 13.29
CA PRO A 64 -1.23 -8.37 13.33
C PRO A 64 -0.24 -7.82 12.30
N ALA A 65 -0.70 -7.58 11.06
CA ALA A 65 0.16 -6.99 10.03
C ALA A 65 0.69 -5.59 10.39
N VAL A 66 -0.07 -4.80 11.16
CA VAL A 66 0.40 -3.51 11.67
C VAL A 66 1.37 -3.72 12.83
N MET A 67 1.05 -4.65 13.74
CA MET A 67 1.88 -4.99 14.90
C MET A 67 3.25 -5.56 14.50
N ASP A 68 3.33 -6.37 13.44
CA ASP A 68 4.58 -6.91 12.92
C ASP A 68 5.54 -5.80 12.49
N LEU A 69 5.02 -4.75 11.83
CA LEU A 69 5.81 -3.60 11.41
C LEU A 69 6.27 -2.73 12.58
N LEU A 70 5.38 -2.52 13.56
CA LEU A 70 5.71 -1.81 14.80
C LEU A 70 6.80 -2.57 15.58
N THR A 71 6.67 -3.90 15.67
CA THR A 71 7.64 -4.80 16.33
C THR A 71 8.97 -4.83 15.57
N ALA A 72 8.94 -4.66 14.24
CA ALA A 72 10.14 -4.48 13.42
C ALA A 72 10.74 -3.07 13.51
N GLY A 73 10.21 -2.19 14.36
CA GLY A 73 10.80 -0.89 14.69
C GLY A 73 10.34 0.28 13.81
N ALA A 74 9.32 0.09 12.96
CA ALA A 74 8.72 1.17 12.20
C ALA A 74 7.77 2.03 13.06
N THR A 75 7.53 3.27 12.64
CA THR A 75 6.60 4.21 13.31
C THR A 75 5.38 4.46 12.42
N CYS A 76 4.17 4.21 12.92
CA CYS A 76 2.93 4.50 12.20
C CYS A 76 2.52 5.96 12.44
N LEU A 77 2.27 6.71 11.35
CA LEU A 77 1.95 8.14 11.36
C LEU A 77 0.47 8.46 11.14
N GLY A 78 -0.38 7.45 11.02
CA GLY A 78 -1.83 7.67 10.91
C GLY A 78 -2.57 6.68 10.03
N LYS A 79 -3.87 6.93 9.91
CA LYS A 79 -4.80 6.26 9.00
C LYS A 79 -4.99 7.09 7.74
N THR A 80 -4.91 6.45 6.57
CA THR A 80 -5.00 7.10 5.27
C THR A 80 -6.39 7.04 4.66
N ALA A 81 -6.67 8.02 3.80
CA ALA A 81 -7.89 8.08 3.03
C ALA A 81 -8.05 6.86 2.11
N MET A 82 -9.29 6.47 1.89
CA MET A 82 -9.66 5.35 1.02
C MET A 82 -11.01 5.59 0.37
N ASP A 83 -11.27 4.87 -0.72
CA ASP A 83 -12.63 4.77 -1.24
C ASP A 83 -13.54 4.14 -0.19
N GLU A 84 -14.77 4.65 -0.14
CA GLU A 84 -15.80 4.20 0.79
C GLU A 84 -16.00 2.68 0.71
N MET A 85 -15.89 2.01 1.86
CA MET A 85 -16.02 0.56 2.01
C MET A 85 -15.09 -0.26 1.11
N ALA A 86 -13.96 0.34 0.70
CA ALA A 86 -13.02 -0.21 -0.27
C ALA A 86 -13.59 -0.52 -1.67
N TYR A 87 -14.82 -0.10 -1.97
CA TYR A 87 -15.60 -0.50 -3.15
C TYR A 87 -15.51 0.52 -4.31
N CYS A 88 -14.29 0.88 -4.71
CA CYS A 88 -14.03 1.69 -5.91
C CYS A 88 -12.52 1.72 -6.22
N MET A 89 -12.15 2.00 -7.46
CA MET A 89 -10.75 2.02 -7.93
C MET A 89 -10.22 3.42 -8.27
N TYR A 90 -11.00 4.48 -8.02
CA TYR A 90 -10.63 5.83 -8.42
C TYR A 90 -9.94 6.63 -7.31
N GLY A 91 -10.14 6.30 -6.03
CA GLY A 91 -9.62 7.12 -4.93
C GLY A 91 -10.58 8.23 -4.51
N VAL A 92 -11.83 8.17 -4.96
CA VAL A 92 -12.84 9.21 -4.73
C VAL A 92 -13.70 8.82 -3.54
N ASN A 93 -13.79 9.70 -2.56
CA ASN A 93 -14.68 9.54 -1.41
C ASN A 93 -15.59 10.76 -1.29
N LYS A 94 -16.91 10.56 -1.30
CA LYS A 94 -17.90 11.64 -1.22
C LYS A 94 -17.82 12.43 0.09
N HIS A 95 -17.46 11.74 1.18
CA HIS A 95 -17.47 12.31 2.54
C HIS A 95 -16.16 13.02 2.87
N TYR A 96 -15.04 12.43 2.45
CA TYR A 96 -13.70 12.87 2.84
C TYR A 96 -12.90 13.55 1.72
N GLY A 97 -13.41 13.50 0.48
CA GLY A 97 -12.77 14.04 -0.71
C GLY A 97 -11.84 13.04 -1.39
N THR A 98 -11.08 13.54 -2.38
CA THR A 98 -10.12 12.75 -3.16
C THR A 98 -8.70 13.25 -2.83
N PRO A 99 -7.77 12.37 -2.39
CA PRO A 99 -6.38 12.75 -2.23
C PRO A 99 -5.80 13.26 -3.56
N THR A 100 -5.00 14.33 -3.51
CA THR A 100 -4.37 14.89 -4.71
C THR A 100 -3.17 14.04 -5.13
N ASN A 101 -3.18 13.52 -6.34
CA ASN A 101 -2.05 12.75 -6.88
C ASN A 101 -0.83 13.67 -7.09
N PRO A 102 0.31 13.45 -6.41
CA PRO A 102 1.48 14.33 -6.52
C PRO A 102 2.18 14.22 -7.88
N CYS A 103 2.01 13.12 -8.61
CA CYS A 103 2.58 12.91 -9.94
C CYS A 103 1.71 13.46 -11.06
N ALA A 104 0.40 13.64 -10.81
CA ALA A 104 -0.56 14.18 -11.77
C ALA A 104 -1.71 14.88 -11.02
N PRO A 105 -1.53 16.13 -10.55
CA PRO A 105 -2.48 16.81 -9.65
C PRO A 105 -3.92 16.93 -10.17
N ASP A 106 -4.10 16.98 -11.49
CA ASP A 106 -5.41 17.08 -12.15
C ASP A 106 -6.03 15.71 -12.47
N ARG A 107 -5.45 14.62 -11.95
CA ARG A 107 -5.90 13.24 -12.14
C ARG A 107 -6.14 12.57 -10.80
N VAL A 108 -6.98 11.55 -10.82
CA VAL A 108 -7.26 10.74 -9.64
C VAL A 108 -6.02 9.93 -9.22
N PRO A 109 -5.84 9.66 -7.91
CA PRO A 109 -4.71 8.86 -7.42
C PRO A 109 -4.92 7.35 -7.60
N GLY A 110 -6.12 6.91 -7.98
CA GLY A 110 -6.51 5.50 -7.97
C GLY A 110 -6.93 5.04 -6.57
N GLY A 111 -7.49 3.84 -6.46
CA GLY A 111 -8.07 3.32 -5.23
C GLY A 111 -8.14 1.78 -5.18
N SER A 112 -8.56 1.15 -4.08
CA SER A 112 -9.11 1.84 -2.90
C SER A 112 -8.11 2.34 -1.86
N SER A 113 -6.81 2.08 -2.04
CA SER A 113 -5.76 2.54 -1.11
C SER A 113 -5.17 3.91 -1.53
N SER A 114 -6.04 4.87 -1.81
CA SER A 114 -5.69 6.16 -2.42
C SER A 114 -4.77 7.02 -1.55
N GLY A 115 -5.14 7.21 -0.28
CA GLY A 115 -4.34 7.96 0.69
C GLY A 115 -3.00 7.28 0.98
N SER A 116 -2.98 5.94 1.06
CA SER A 116 -1.74 5.16 1.21
C SER A 116 -0.75 5.45 0.08
N ALA A 117 -1.22 5.42 -1.17
CA ALA A 117 -0.36 5.71 -2.32
C ALA A 117 0.09 7.18 -2.35
N VAL A 118 -0.82 8.13 -2.11
CA VAL A 118 -0.46 9.56 -2.07
C VAL A 118 0.53 9.87 -0.95
N ALA A 119 0.36 9.29 0.24
CA ALA A 119 1.27 9.50 1.36
C ALA A 119 2.71 9.06 1.02
N VAL A 120 2.84 7.90 0.37
CA VAL A 120 4.14 7.39 -0.10
C VAL A 120 4.68 8.23 -1.27
N ALA A 121 3.87 8.54 -2.28
CA ALA A 121 4.33 9.28 -3.45
C ALA A 121 4.74 10.73 -3.10
N ALA A 122 4.03 11.37 -2.17
CA ALA A 122 4.32 12.72 -1.68
C ALA A 122 5.43 12.77 -0.60
N LYS A 123 6.04 11.62 -0.26
CA LYS A 123 7.10 11.51 0.74
C LYS A 123 6.69 11.93 2.15
N LEU A 124 5.41 11.73 2.50
CA LEU A 124 4.90 11.96 3.85
C LEU A 124 5.23 10.79 4.79
N VAL A 125 5.44 9.60 4.21
CA VAL A 125 5.91 8.38 4.87
C VAL A 125 6.87 7.62 3.94
N ASP A 126 7.66 6.71 4.50
CA ASP A 126 8.57 5.85 3.73
C ASP A 126 7.83 4.74 2.99
N PHE A 127 6.79 4.19 3.62
CA PHE A 127 5.93 3.16 3.06
C PHE A 127 4.50 3.22 3.62
N SER A 128 3.60 2.40 3.11
CA SER A 128 2.25 2.28 3.69
C SER A 128 1.65 0.89 3.49
N LEU A 129 0.64 0.57 4.30
CA LEU A 129 -0.23 -0.58 4.10
C LEU A 129 -1.52 -0.19 3.38
N GLY A 130 -1.99 -1.12 2.56
CA GLY A 130 -3.28 -1.09 1.91
C GLY A 130 -3.87 -2.50 1.83
N THR A 131 -5.05 -2.60 1.24
CA THR A 131 -5.65 -3.89 0.90
C THR A 131 -5.83 -3.97 -0.60
N ASP A 132 -5.62 -5.15 -1.19
CA ASP A 132 -5.84 -5.44 -2.60
C ASP A 132 -6.86 -6.57 -2.71
N THR A 133 -8.01 -6.29 -3.32
CA THR A 133 -9.04 -7.29 -3.62
C THR A 133 -9.11 -7.54 -5.12
N GLY A 134 -9.34 -6.46 -5.89
CA GLY A 134 -9.30 -6.48 -7.35
C GLY A 134 -8.00 -5.89 -7.93
N ALA A 135 -7.58 -4.74 -7.41
CA ALA A 135 -6.28 -4.12 -7.68
C ALA A 135 -5.97 -2.96 -6.71
N SER A 136 -6.59 -2.97 -5.52
CA SER A 136 -6.69 -1.80 -4.65
C SER A 136 -5.35 -1.31 -4.05
N VAL A 137 -4.25 -2.04 -4.25
CA VAL A 137 -2.87 -1.59 -3.99
C VAL A 137 -2.16 -1.30 -5.31
N ARG A 138 -2.29 -2.18 -6.31
CA ARG A 138 -1.56 -2.09 -7.59
C ARG A 138 -2.00 -0.90 -8.46
N VAL A 139 -3.30 -0.61 -8.54
CA VAL A 139 -3.83 0.55 -9.29
C VAL A 139 -3.33 1.89 -8.73
N PRO A 140 -3.52 2.20 -7.43
CA PRO A 140 -3.06 3.48 -6.91
C PRO A 140 -1.53 3.58 -6.90
N ALA A 141 -0.80 2.47 -6.75
CA ALA A 141 0.65 2.46 -6.93
C ALA A 141 1.06 2.89 -8.35
N SER A 142 0.42 2.30 -9.37
CA SER A 142 0.66 2.65 -10.78
C SER A 142 0.35 4.12 -11.07
N TYR A 143 -0.79 4.63 -10.60
CA TYR A 143 -1.22 6.01 -10.86
C TYR A 143 -0.36 7.05 -10.14
N CYS A 144 0.12 6.73 -8.94
CA CYS A 144 0.99 7.60 -8.16
C CYS A 144 2.48 7.37 -8.44
N GLY A 145 2.84 6.52 -9.42
CA GLY A 145 4.23 6.32 -9.83
C GLY A 145 5.14 5.67 -8.77
N ILE A 146 4.59 4.76 -7.96
CA ILE A 146 5.30 4.05 -6.88
C ILE A 146 5.14 2.53 -7.02
N LEU A 147 5.83 1.77 -6.18
CA LEU A 147 5.73 0.31 -6.14
C LEU A 147 4.56 -0.10 -5.24
N GLY A 148 3.81 -1.11 -5.67
CA GLY A 148 2.74 -1.74 -4.89
C GLY A 148 2.84 -3.25 -5.00
N PHE A 149 2.89 -3.94 -3.86
CA PHE A 149 2.99 -5.40 -3.81
C PHE A 149 1.69 -6.00 -3.27
N ARG A 150 1.12 -6.92 -4.04
CA ARG A 150 0.03 -7.81 -3.61
C ARG A 150 0.66 -9.19 -3.35
N PRO A 151 0.70 -9.69 -2.11
CA PRO A 151 1.17 -11.05 -1.84
C PRO A 151 0.17 -12.10 -2.35
N SER A 152 0.60 -13.37 -2.34
CA SER A 152 -0.32 -14.51 -2.49
C SER A 152 -1.43 -14.46 -1.45
N LEU A 153 -2.62 -14.94 -1.83
CA LEU A 153 -3.77 -14.99 -0.91
C LEU A 153 -3.43 -15.79 0.35
N GLY A 154 -3.74 -15.22 1.51
CA GLY A 154 -3.48 -15.84 2.82
C GLY A 154 -2.02 -15.79 3.30
N ALA A 155 -1.09 -15.22 2.54
CA ALA A 155 0.32 -15.13 2.95
C ALA A 155 0.58 -14.12 4.07
N VAL A 156 -0.30 -13.12 4.23
CA VAL A 156 -0.30 -12.15 5.34
C VAL A 156 -1.67 -12.21 6.01
N SER A 157 -1.69 -12.21 7.33
CA SER A 157 -2.94 -12.25 8.11
C SER A 157 -3.83 -11.04 7.80
N THR A 158 -5.12 -11.31 7.58
CA THR A 158 -6.18 -10.30 7.43
C THR A 158 -6.98 -10.11 8.72
N VAL A 159 -6.56 -10.69 9.84
CA VAL A 159 -7.16 -10.44 11.16
C VAL A 159 -7.03 -8.95 11.50
N GLY A 160 -8.09 -8.34 12.01
CA GLY A 160 -8.13 -6.90 12.27
C GLY A 160 -8.17 -6.04 11.00
N VAL A 161 -8.56 -6.62 9.87
CA VAL A 161 -8.81 -5.89 8.62
C VAL A 161 -10.28 -6.04 8.27
N LEU A 162 -11.00 -4.93 8.11
CA LEU A 162 -12.41 -5.00 7.72
C LEU A 162 -12.53 -5.62 6.31
N PRO A 163 -13.38 -6.65 6.14
CA PRO A 163 -13.44 -7.40 4.89
C PRO A 163 -14.26 -6.64 3.83
N MET A 164 -13.79 -6.67 2.59
CA MET A 164 -14.58 -6.29 1.41
C MET A 164 -15.02 -7.54 0.64
N SER A 165 -14.10 -8.48 0.41
CA SER A 165 -14.39 -9.81 -0.12
C SER A 165 -13.35 -10.80 0.39
N GLN A 166 -13.70 -11.53 1.46
CA GLN A 166 -12.76 -12.37 2.21
C GLN A 166 -12.00 -13.40 1.37
N SER A 167 -12.59 -13.89 0.27
CA SER A 167 -11.95 -14.85 -0.64
C SER A 167 -10.91 -14.23 -1.57
N TYR A 168 -10.80 -12.90 -1.63
CA TYR A 168 -9.90 -12.17 -2.52
C TYR A 168 -9.01 -11.14 -1.81
N ASP A 169 -9.41 -10.71 -0.61
CA ASP A 169 -8.73 -9.69 0.17
C ASP A 169 -7.32 -10.12 0.57
N THR A 170 -6.37 -9.22 0.35
CA THR A 170 -4.97 -9.39 0.77
C THR A 170 -4.46 -8.09 1.37
N VAL A 171 -3.62 -8.20 2.40
CA VAL A 171 -2.82 -7.07 2.89
C VAL A 171 -1.66 -6.86 1.93
N GLY A 172 -1.61 -5.68 1.30
CA GLY A 172 -0.51 -5.29 0.43
C GLY A 172 0.19 -4.04 0.94
N TRP A 173 1.34 -3.73 0.37
CA TRP A 173 2.14 -2.59 0.80
C TRP A 173 2.69 -1.79 -0.37
N LEU A 174 2.94 -0.51 -0.10
CA LEU A 174 3.41 0.46 -1.08
C LEU A 174 4.70 1.13 -0.60
N ALA A 175 5.66 1.31 -1.50
CA ALA A 175 6.92 2.00 -1.22
C ALA A 175 7.46 2.66 -2.50
N ARG A 176 8.35 3.65 -2.36
CA ARG A 176 9.08 4.21 -3.51
C ARG A 176 10.39 3.46 -3.80
N ASP A 177 10.97 2.87 -2.76
CA ASP A 177 12.26 2.19 -2.81
C ASP A 177 12.05 0.66 -2.82
N PRO A 178 12.57 -0.07 -3.81
CA PRO A 178 12.47 -1.53 -3.85
C PRO A 178 13.13 -2.22 -2.65
N MET A 179 14.15 -1.62 -2.03
CA MET A 179 14.79 -2.17 -0.83
C MET A 179 13.87 -2.06 0.39
N ILE A 180 13.15 -0.93 0.53
CA ILE A 180 12.12 -0.78 1.56
C ILE A 180 10.97 -1.75 1.31
N LEU A 181 10.51 -1.86 0.05
CA LEU A 181 9.46 -2.81 -0.35
C LEU A 181 9.83 -4.26 0.03
N ASN A 182 11.09 -4.65 -0.18
CA ASN A 182 11.60 -5.97 0.16
C ASN A 182 11.70 -6.18 1.68
N ARG A 183 12.20 -5.21 2.44
CA ARG A 183 12.29 -5.28 3.92
C ARG A 183 10.93 -5.48 4.55
N ILE A 184 9.90 -4.77 4.08
CA ILE A 184 8.51 -4.95 4.52
C ILE A 184 8.04 -6.37 4.23
N GLY A 185 8.31 -6.86 3.00
CA GLY A 185 7.96 -8.22 2.61
C GLY A 185 8.60 -9.29 3.50
N ARG A 186 9.89 -9.13 3.87
CA ARG A 186 10.56 -10.06 4.79
C ARG A 186 9.88 -10.10 6.16
N VAL A 187 9.48 -8.94 6.69
CA VAL A 187 8.77 -8.84 7.97
C VAL A 187 7.38 -9.49 7.89
N LEU A 188 6.55 -9.07 6.93
CA LEU A 188 5.14 -9.50 6.86
C LEU A 188 4.95 -10.94 6.39
N LEU A 189 5.87 -11.46 5.59
CA LEU A 189 5.85 -12.85 5.12
C LEU A 189 6.66 -13.78 6.03
N HIS A 190 7.27 -13.25 7.09
CA HIS A 190 8.17 -13.96 8.00
C HIS A 190 9.26 -14.76 7.26
N LEU A 191 9.81 -14.17 6.20
CA LEU A 191 10.81 -14.83 5.36
C LEU A 191 12.22 -14.61 5.90
N PRO A 192 13.10 -15.62 5.79
CA PRO A 192 14.52 -15.42 6.07
C PRO A 192 15.15 -14.51 5.01
N ASP A 193 16.34 -14.00 5.33
CA ASP A 193 17.19 -13.38 4.34
C ASP A 193 17.59 -14.43 3.29
N VAL A 194 17.21 -14.17 2.04
CA VAL A 194 17.56 -15.02 0.89
C VAL A 194 18.36 -14.20 -0.11
N ASP A 195 19.31 -14.88 -0.75
CA ASP A 195 20.09 -14.30 -1.84
C ASP A 195 19.18 -13.96 -3.04
N PRO A 196 19.48 -12.88 -3.78
CA PRO A 196 18.76 -12.58 -5.00
C PRO A 196 18.80 -13.74 -6.00
N ILE A 197 17.62 -14.22 -6.39
CA ILE A 197 17.50 -15.27 -7.40
C ILE A 197 17.49 -14.63 -8.78
N LYS A 198 18.39 -15.09 -9.66
CA LYS A 198 18.36 -14.73 -11.07
C LYS A 198 17.21 -15.48 -11.76
N PRO A 199 16.25 -14.80 -12.40
CA PRO A 199 15.18 -15.48 -13.12
C PRO A 199 15.77 -16.29 -14.28
N SER A 200 15.32 -17.54 -14.43
CA SER A 200 15.72 -18.41 -15.54
C SER A 200 14.89 -18.18 -16.81
N GLN A 201 13.65 -17.73 -16.63
CA GLN A 201 12.70 -17.46 -17.70
C GLN A 201 11.75 -16.35 -17.28
N ILE A 202 11.36 -15.51 -18.25
CA ILE A 202 10.30 -14.52 -18.09
C ILE A 202 9.30 -14.73 -19.21
N ILE A 203 8.01 -14.83 -18.85
CA ILE A 203 6.91 -15.07 -19.78
C ILE A 203 6.05 -13.81 -19.82
N ILE A 204 5.73 -13.35 -21.03
CA ILE A 204 4.90 -12.17 -21.27
C ILE A 204 3.53 -12.66 -21.76
N ALA A 205 2.48 -12.33 -21.01
CA ALA A 205 1.09 -12.62 -21.40
C ALA A 205 0.63 -11.64 -22.49
N GLU A 206 1.01 -11.91 -23.74
CA GLU A 206 0.75 -11.01 -24.87
C GLU A 206 -0.73 -10.68 -25.07
N ASP A 207 -1.62 -11.65 -24.82
CA ASP A 207 -3.06 -11.48 -24.89
C ASP A 207 -3.57 -10.36 -23.98
N CYS A 208 -3.05 -10.26 -22.75
CA CYS A 208 -3.34 -9.16 -21.84
C CYS A 208 -2.85 -7.80 -22.40
N PHE A 209 -1.65 -7.77 -22.99
CA PHE A 209 -1.09 -6.52 -23.55
C PHE A 209 -1.81 -6.09 -24.83
N ARG A 210 -2.38 -7.01 -25.60
CA ARG A 210 -3.21 -6.70 -26.79
C ARG A 210 -4.51 -5.97 -26.43
N LEU A 211 -4.97 -6.07 -25.18
CA LEU A 211 -6.12 -5.28 -24.68
C LEU A 211 -5.75 -3.82 -24.41
N SER A 212 -4.45 -3.50 -24.29
CA SER A 212 -3.99 -2.14 -24.06
C SER A 212 -3.97 -1.33 -25.35
N THR A 213 -4.46 -0.10 -25.29
CA THR A 213 -4.29 0.89 -26.38
C THR A 213 -2.91 1.56 -26.34
N ILE A 214 -2.09 1.28 -25.31
CA ILE A 214 -0.75 1.83 -25.18
C ILE A 214 0.20 1.02 -26.09
N PRO A 215 0.97 1.68 -26.97
CA PRO A 215 1.96 1.03 -27.83
C PRO A 215 2.95 0.12 -27.09
N SER A 216 3.37 -0.96 -27.76
CA SER A 216 4.23 -2.00 -27.17
C SER A 216 5.63 -1.50 -26.83
N ASP A 217 6.13 -0.50 -27.57
CA ASP A 217 7.40 0.19 -27.32
C ASP A 217 7.40 0.96 -25.99
N ARG A 218 6.22 1.32 -25.47
CA ARG A 218 6.03 1.99 -24.17
C ARG A 218 5.55 1.05 -23.05
N THR A 219 5.37 -0.24 -23.34
CA THR A 219 4.92 -1.24 -22.36
C THR A 219 5.87 -2.43 -22.32
N VAL A 220 5.61 -3.45 -23.14
CA VAL A 220 6.34 -4.72 -23.18
C VAL A 220 7.83 -4.52 -23.46
N GLN A 221 8.17 -3.67 -24.43
CA GLN A 221 9.57 -3.47 -24.82
C GLN A 221 10.38 -2.72 -23.75
N VAL A 222 9.74 -1.88 -22.94
CA VAL A 222 10.40 -1.24 -21.78
C VAL A 222 10.79 -2.30 -20.75
N LEU A 223 9.87 -3.25 -20.50
CA LEU A 223 10.12 -4.36 -19.58
C LEU A 223 11.23 -5.27 -20.10
N VAL A 224 11.17 -5.69 -21.36
CA VAL A 224 12.19 -6.54 -22.00
C VAL A 224 13.57 -5.90 -21.90
N LYS A 225 13.73 -4.64 -22.33
CA LYS A 225 15.01 -3.92 -22.24
C LYS A 225 15.53 -3.80 -20.80
N SER A 226 14.63 -3.62 -19.84
CA SER A 226 15.01 -3.53 -18.43
C SER A 226 15.51 -4.87 -17.89
N ILE A 227 14.86 -5.97 -18.26
CA ILE A 227 15.28 -7.33 -17.93
C ILE A 227 16.64 -7.64 -18.55
N GLU A 228 16.81 -7.39 -19.85
CA GLU A 228 18.08 -7.64 -20.57
C GLU A 228 19.22 -6.84 -19.94
N LYS A 229 18.95 -5.59 -19.55
CA LYS A 229 19.94 -4.76 -18.85
C LYS A 229 20.32 -5.32 -17.48
N LEU A 230 19.37 -5.85 -16.71
CA LEU A 230 19.60 -6.31 -15.34
C LEU A 230 20.16 -7.74 -15.27
N PHE A 231 19.73 -8.62 -16.16
CA PHE A 231 19.99 -10.06 -16.10
C PHE A 231 20.72 -10.61 -17.34
N GLY A 232 20.92 -9.79 -18.38
CA GLY A 232 21.44 -10.19 -19.69
C GLY A 232 20.32 -10.67 -20.63
N GLY A 233 20.53 -10.52 -21.94
CA GLY A 233 19.69 -11.12 -22.99
C GLY A 233 20.34 -12.39 -23.55
N LYS A 234 19.52 -13.37 -23.97
CA LYS A 234 19.93 -14.42 -24.91
C LYS A 234 19.19 -14.21 -26.20
#